data_AF-A0AA89BAP6-F1
#
_entry.id   AF-A0AA89BAP6-F1
#
_cell.length_a   1.000
_cell.length_b   1.000
_cell.length_c   1.000
_cell.angle_alpha   90.00
_cell.angle_beta   90.00
_cell.angle_gamma   90.00
#
_symmetry.space_group_name_H-M   'P 1'
#
loop_
_entity.id
_entity.type
_entity.pdbx_description
1 polymer ?
#
loop_
_entity_poly.entity_id
_entity_poly.type
_entity_poly.pdbx_seq_one_letter_code
_entity_poly.pdbx_strand_id
1 'polypeptide(L)'
;MDDPRRVEEGLGHTPLVKEGDNNHGKKEAKVDDADSIEKEKEERSGVSNQAEERKGEQPLIKQKSKRVATLDAFRGLTIVVMILVDDAGGAYARIDHSPWNGCTLADFVMPFFLFIVGVAIALALKKIPKVKYAIRRIILRTLKLLFWGILLQGGYSHAPDNLSYGVDMKQIRWFGILQRIALVYFVVALIETLTTKLRPTVLDPGHFSIFTAYKWQWLGGFVAFVVYMVTTFALYVPDWSFSVHHQDKTDRYLVKCGMRGHLGPACNAVGYVDRQVWGVNHLYSQPVWSRLKACTLSSPASGPFRENAPSWCRGPFEPEGLLSSISAILSGTIGIHYGHVLIHFKGHADRLKQWASMGFSLLVLAIILHFTDAIPINKQLYSFSYVCFTAGAAGIVFSAFYLLIDVWGLRTPFLFLEWIGMNAMLVFVGGAQGILAGFINGWYYKTSDNNLVNWIQEHVFINVWHSERVGTLLYVIFAEITFWGVLSGILHKLRIYWK
;
A
#
# COMPACT_ATOMS: atom_id res chain seq x y z
N MET A 1 -5.59 30.59 -50.56
CA MET A 1 -4.47 30.66 -49.60
C MET A 1 -5.09 30.49 -48.23
N ASP A 2 -5.32 29.23 -47.83
CA ASP A 2 -6.36 28.85 -46.86
C ASP A 2 -5.92 27.64 -46.00
N ASP A 3 -6.52 27.56 -44.81
CA ASP A 3 -6.64 26.45 -43.83
C ASP A 3 -5.75 25.19 -43.93
N PRO A 4 -4.89 24.91 -42.92
CA PRO A 4 -4.26 23.61 -42.73
C PRO A 4 -4.95 22.74 -41.65
N ARG A 5 -5.92 21.91 -42.06
CA ARG A 5 -6.35 20.72 -41.29
C ARG A 5 -6.35 19.45 -42.13
N ARG A 6 -5.26 18.67 -42.08
CA ARG A 6 -5.19 17.19 -42.16
C ARG A 6 -3.76 16.73 -42.44
N VAL A 7 -3.22 15.88 -41.56
CA VAL A 7 -2.48 14.67 -41.95
C VAL A 7 -2.76 13.60 -40.89
N GLU A 8 -3.47 12.54 -41.26
CA GLU A 8 -3.37 11.22 -40.62
C GLU A 8 -2.72 10.29 -41.65
N GLU A 9 -1.83 9.38 -41.21
CA GLU A 9 -1.84 7.95 -41.54
C GLU A 9 -0.51 7.24 -41.18
N GLY A 10 -0.60 5.93 -40.91
CA GLY A 10 0.53 5.01 -40.69
C GLY A 10 0.83 4.67 -39.22
N LEU A 11 0.96 3.41 -38.80
CA LEU A 11 0.76 2.12 -39.49
C LEU A 11 0.23 1.09 -38.49
N GLY A 12 -0.72 0.23 -38.89
CA GLY A 12 -1.23 -0.86 -38.06
C GLY A 12 -0.52 -2.20 -38.34
N HIS A 13 -0.26 -2.99 -37.29
CA HIS A 13 0.21 -4.37 -37.44
C HIS A 13 -0.97 -5.36 -37.42
N THR A 14 -1.18 -6.05 -38.54
CA THR A 14 -2.11 -7.19 -38.66
C THR A 14 -1.32 -8.51 -38.57
N PRO A 15 -1.78 -9.54 -37.85
CA PRO A 15 -1.16 -10.87 -37.89
C PRO A 15 -1.48 -11.62 -39.19
N LEU A 16 -0.51 -12.41 -39.65
CA LEU A 16 -0.58 -13.21 -40.87
C LEU A 16 -1.55 -14.40 -40.76
N VAL A 17 -2.32 -14.65 -41.82
CA VAL A 17 -3.01 -15.93 -42.08
C VAL A 17 -2.52 -16.43 -43.44
N LYS A 18 -2.22 -17.73 -43.54
CA LYS A 18 -1.63 -18.35 -44.73
C LYS A 18 -2.66 -18.61 -45.83
N GLU A 19 -2.17 -18.64 -47.07
CA GLU A 19 -2.91 -18.98 -48.28
C GLU A 19 -3.47 -20.41 -48.25
N GLY A 20 -4.53 -20.64 -49.03
CA GLY A 20 -5.16 -21.96 -49.18
C GLY A 20 -4.65 -22.74 -50.38
N ASP A 21 -5.20 -23.94 -50.57
CA ASP A 21 -5.04 -24.74 -51.79
C ASP A 21 -6.41 -25.31 -52.22
N ASN A 22 -6.58 -25.54 -53.52
CA ASN A 22 -7.83 -25.96 -54.15
C ASN A 22 -7.96 -27.50 -54.20
N ASN A 23 -9.18 -28.06 -54.07
CA ASN A 23 -9.92 -28.62 -55.22
C ASN A 23 -11.23 -29.38 -54.89
N HIS A 24 -12.15 -29.36 -55.87
CA HIS A 24 -13.11 -30.40 -56.30
C HIS A 24 -14.13 -31.04 -55.31
N GLY A 25 -15.41 -31.14 -55.74
CA GLY A 25 -16.36 -32.12 -55.15
C GLY A 25 -17.86 -31.91 -55.42
N LYS A 26 -18.38 -32.45 -56.54
CA LYS A 26 -19.78 -32.48 -57.03
C LYS A 26 -20.89 -32.86 -56.01
N LYS A 27 -22.10 -32.28 -56.25
CA LYS A 27 -23.49 -32.85 -56.27
C LYS A 27 -23.98 -33.72 -55.06
N GLU A 28 -25.23 -33.69 -54.62
CA GLU A 28 -26.50 -33.95 -55.34
C GLU A 28 -27.73 -33.36 -54.61
N ALA A 29 -28.89 -33.33 -55.30
CA ALA A 29 -30.21 -33.03 -54.71
C ALA A 29 -31.32 -33.84 -55.41
N LYS A 30 -32.33 -34.25 -54.63
CA LYS A 30 -33.61 -34.87 -55.01
C LYS A 30 -34.61 -34.63 -53.84
N VAL A 31 -35.94 -34.63 -53.95
CA VAL A 31 -36.97 -34.29 -54.98
C VAL A 31 -38.34 -34.69 -54.36
N ASP A 32 -39.48 -34.26 -54.91
CA ASP A 32 -40.88 -34.56 -54.47
C ASP A 32 -41.33 -33.86 -53.15
N ASP A 33 -42.60 -33.62 -52.75
CA ASP A 33 -43.92 -33.28 -53.38
C ASP A 33 -44.93 -32.98 -52.22
N ALA A 34 -46.15 -32.42 -52.32
CA ALA A 34 -46.90 -31.62 -53.32
C ALA A 34 -48.23 -31.09 -52.69
N ASP A 35 -49.13 -30.54 -53.51
CA ASP A 35 -50.60 -30.36 -53.31
C ASP A 35 -51.14 -29.19 -52.43
N SER A 36 -52.48 -29.02 -52.40
CA SER A 36 -53.14 -27.73 -52.73
C SER A 36 -54.31 -27.26 -51.83
N ILE A 37 -54.85 -26.05 -52.11
CA ILE A 37 -56.29 -25.61 -52.11
C ILE A 37 -56.48 -24.12 -51.73
N GLU A 38 -57.41 -23.45 -52.43
CA GLU A 38 -57.73 -22.01 -52.38
C GLU A 38 -58.84 -21.64 -51.37
N LYS A 39 -58.84 -20.38 -50.86
CA LYS A 39 -59.99 -19.46 -51.00
C LYS A 39 -59.71 -17.99 -50.61
N GLU A 40 -60.33 -17.11 -51.40
CA GLU A 40 -60.49 -15.65 -51.31
C GLU A 40 -61.21 -15.17 -50.02
N LYS A 41 -61.33 -13.89 -49.63
CA LYS A 41 -60.75 -12.55 -49.96
C LYS A 41 -61.22 -11.59 -48.86
N GLU A 42 -60.39 -10.65 -48.40
CA GLU A 42 -60.73 -9.21 -48.37
C GLU A 42 -59.53 -8.35 -47.94
N GLU A 43 -59.48 -7.12 -48.43
CA GLU A 43 -58.27 -6.29 -48.46
C GLU A 43 -58.19 -5.29 -47.31
N ARG A 44 -57.02 -5.22 -46.64
CA ARG A 44 -56.53 -3.91 -46.15
C ARG A 44 -55.01 -3.82 -46.05
N SER A 45 -54.42 -3.24 -47.09
CA SER A 45 -53.15 -2.46 -47.11
C SER A 45 -51.88 -3.05 -46.47
N GLY A 46 -50.84 -3.23 -47.29
CA GLY A 46 -49.43 -3.16 -46.83
C GLY A 46 -48.60 -4.40 -47.14
N VAL A 47 -47.86 -4.38 -48.25
CA VAL A 47 -46.91 -5.43 -48.63
C VAL A 47 -45.67 -5.40 -47.73
N SER A 48 -45.33 -6.52 -47.11
CA SER A 48 -43.99 -7.16 -47.12
C SER A 48 -43.64 -7.88 -45.79
N ASN A 49 -43.69 -9.20 -45.84
CA ASN A 49 -42.77 -10.16 -45.21
C ASN A 49 -42.29 -9.91 -43.76
N GLN A 50 -42.82 -10.74 -42.86
CA GLN A 50 -42.12 -11.12 -41.64
C GLN A 50 -40.84 -11.91 -42.00
N ALA A 51 -39.70 -11.22 -42.02
CA ALA A 51 -38.41 -11.84 -41.80
C ALA A 51 -38.06 -11.67 -40.31
N GLU A 52 -37.71 -12.76 -39.62
CA GLU A 52 -37.21 -12.68 -38.25
C GLU A 52 -35.91 -11.86 -38.20
N GLU A 53 -35.98 -10.61 -37.75
CA GLU A 53 -34.81 -9.95 -37.18
C GLU A 53 -34.45 -10.63 -35.86
N ARG A 54 -33.75 -11.76 -35.97
CA ARG A 54 -32.85 -12.25 -34.94
C ARG A 54 -31.76 -11.20 -34.76
N LYS A 55 -32.07 -10.15 -34.00
CA LYS A 55 -31.09 -9.15 -33.54
C LYS A 55 -30.02 -9.91 -32.77
N GLY A 56 -28.92 -10.17 -33.46
CA GLY A 56 -27.77 -10.85 -32.89
C GLY A 56 -27.38 -10.13 -31.63
N GLU A 57 -27.56 -10.80 -30.50
CA GLU A 57 -27.15 -10.31 -29.19
C GLU A 57 -25.63 -10.23 -29.22
N GLN A 58 -25.10 -9.07 -29.65
CA GLN A 58 -23.66 -8.85 -29.73
C GLN A 58 -23.10 -9.17 -28.35
N PRO A 59 -22.20 -10.16 -28.22
CA PRO A 59 -21.73 -10.58 -26.93
C PRO A 59 -21.08 -9.35 -26.29
N LEU A 60 -21.65 -8.88 -25.18
CA LEU A 60 -21.18 -7.71 -24.44
C LEU A 60 -19.70 -7.91 -24.14
N ILE A 61 -18.83 -7.34 -24.99
CA ILE A 61 -17.38 -7.41 -24.83
C ILE A 61 -17.10 -6.62 -23.57
N LYS A 62 -16.99 -7.37 -22.47
CA LYS A 62 -16.85 -6.88 -21.11
C LYS A 62 -15.50 -6.19 -21.02
N GLN A 63 -15.46 -4.91 -21.41
CA GLN A 63 -14.25 -4.11 -21.51
C GLN A 63 -13.45 -4.29 -20.23
N LYS A 64 -12.34 -5.03 -20.33
CA LYS A 64 -11.47 -5.28 -19.19
C LYS A 64 -11.00 -3.92 -18.72
N SER A 65 -11.24 -3.60 -17.45
CA SER A 65 -10.76 -2.36 -16.86
C SER A 65 -9.24 -2.30 -17.01
N LYS A 66 -8.74 -1.43 -17.90
CA LYS A 66 -7.31 -1.19 -18.07
C LYS A 66 -6.77 -0.76 -16.71
N ARG A 67 -5.84 -1.55 -16.15
CA ARG A 67 -5.14 -1.19 -14.91
C ARG A 67 -4.30 0.07 -15.16
N VAL A 68 -4.12 0.85 -14.11
CA VAL A 68 -3.29 2.06 -14.15
C VAL A 68 -1.85 1.63 -13.87
N ALA A 69 -0.99 1.69 -14.89
CA ALA A 69 0.39 1.20 -14.81
C ALA A 69 1.17 1.92 -13.71
N THR A 70 1.08 3.25 -13.64
CA THR A 70 1.65 4.10 -12.58
C THR A 70 1.30 3.65 -11.16
N LEU A 71 0.06 3.20 -10.91
CA LEU A 71 -0.36 2.74 -9.59
C LEU A 71 0.25 1.39 -9.22
N ASP A 72 0.37 0.48 -10.19
CA ASP A 72 1.05 -0.80 -10.00
C ASP A 72 2.58 -0.57 -9.84
N ALA A 73 3.20 0.31 -10.62
CA ALA A 73 4.63 0.65 -10.50
C ALA A 73 4.99 1.34 -9.17
N PHE A 74 4.23 2.34 -8.70
CA PHE A 74 4.52 3.00 -7.41
C PHE A 74 4.34 2.02 -6.22
N ARG A 75 3.37 1.11 -6.34
CA ARG A 75 3.19 0.02 -5.37
C ARG A 75 4.34 -0.98 -5.40
N GLY A 76 4.87 -1.28 -6.59
CA GLY A 76 6.11 -2.05 -6.77
C GLY A 76 7.29 -1.39 -6.08
N LEU A 77 7.53 -0.09 -6.33
CA LEU A 77 8.60 0.66 -5.66
C LEU A 77 8.48 0.56 -4.14
N THR A 78 7.27 0.75 -3.60
CA THR A 78 7.05 0.71 -2.15
C THR A 78 7.43 -0.66 -1.54
N ILE A 79 7.15 -1.75 -2.24
CA ILE A 79 7.53 -3.12 -1.83
C ILE A 79 9.03 -3.38 -2.01
N VAL A 80 9.65 -2.87 -3.08
CA VAL A 80 11.11 -2.97 -3.27
C VAL A 80 11.87 -2.20 -2.19
N VAL A 81 11.39 -1.00 -1.82
CA VAL A 81 11.96 -0.22 -0.71
C VAL A 81 11.72 -0.92 0.64
N MET A 82 10.58 -1.60 0.83
CA MET A 82 10.33 -2.41 2.03
C MET A 82 11.40 -3.50 2.22
N ILE A 83 11.61 -4.36 1.21
CA ILE A 83 12.64 -5.42 1.25
C ILE A 83 14.02 -4.78 1.51
N LEU A 84 14.35 -3.71 0.79
CA LEU A 84 15.62 -3.00 0.97
C LEU A 84 15.85 -2.49 2.41
N VAL A 85 14.81 -2.03 3.10
CA VAL A 85 14.96 -1.45 4.45
C VAL A 85 14.84 -2.48 5.56
N ASP A 86 14.08 -3.54 5.35
CA ASP A 86 13.94 -4.63 6.33
C ASP A 86 15.25 -5.44 6.37
N ASP A 87 15.80 -5.80 5.20
CA ASP A 87 16.92 -6.74 5.10
C ASP A 87 18.30 -6.04 5.03
N ALA A 88 18.42 -4.82 4.47
CA ALA A 88 19.66 -4.03 4.47
C ALA A 88 19.68 -2.83 5.45
N GLY A 89 18.60 -2.62 6.22
CA GLY A 89 18.48 -1.50 7.16
C GLY A 89 19.62 -1.44 8.18
N GLY A 90 19.88 -2.55 8.88
CA GLY A 90 20.90 -2.61 9.94
C GLY A 90 22.32 -2.21 9.50
N ALA A 91 22.64 -2.35 8.21
CA ALA A 91 23.93 -1.94 7.66
C ALA A 91 24.09 -0.41 7.51
N TYR A 92 23.00 0.34 7.36
CA TYR A 92 23.03 1.79 7.13
C TYR A 92 21.90 2.54 7.86
N ALA A 93 22.28 3.36 8.85
CA ALA A 93 21.34 4.18 9.63
C ALA A 93 20.55 5.27 8.85
N ARG A 94 20.78 5.42 7.53
CA ARG A 94 19.97 6.25 6.62
C ARG A 94 18.88 5.43 5.90
N ILE A 95 19.08 4.12 5.80
CA ILE A 95 18.12 3.16 5.25
C ILE A 95 17.15 2.79 6.38
N ASP A 96 17.67 2.36 7.52
CA ASP A 96 16.97 2.03 8.77
C ASP A 96 16.09 3.16 9.34
N HIS A 97 15.14 2.84 10.23
CA HIS A 97 14.21 3.76 10.88
C HIS A 97 14.88 4.85 11.74
N SER A 98 14.28 6.04 11.75
CA SER A 98 14.65 7.09 12.70
C SER A 98 14.32 6.68 14.15
N PRO A 99 15.21 6.92 15.15
CA PRO A 99 14.96 6.51 16.53
C PRO A 99 13.74 7.17 17.21
N TRP A 100 13.41 8.42 16.83
CA TRP A 100 12.21 9.10 17.34
C TRP A 100 11.73 10.20 16.38
N ASN A 101 12.44 11.33 16.36
CA ASN A 101 12.18 12.45 15.46
C ASN A 101 13.08 12.36 14.22
N GLY A 102 12.57 12.86 13.09
CA GLY A 102 13.17 12.75 11.77
C GLY A 102 12.39 11.79 10.86
N CYS A 103 12.95 11.56 9.67
CA CYS A 103 12.43 10.61 8.69
C CYS A 103 13.62 10.06 7.89
N THR A 104 13.76 8.75 7.83
CA THR A 104 14.73 8.02 7.01
C THR A 104 14.03 7.23 5.90
N LEU A 105 14.76 6.44 5.09
CA LEU A 105 14.17 5.74 3.94
C LEU A 105 13.05 4.76 4.37
N ALA A 106 13.30 3.96 5.41
CA ALA A 106 12.31 3.02 5.95
C ALA A 106 11.02 3.71 6.43
N ASP A 107 11.10 4.97 6.85
CA ASP A 107 9.96 5.72 7.37
C ASP A 107 8.97 6.14 6.27
N PHE A 108 9.30 6.00 4.97
CA PHE A 108 8.36 6.29 3.86
C PHE A 108 7.46 5.12 3.45
N VAL A 109 7.86 3.87 3.72
CA VAL A 109 7.23 2.65 3.17
C VAL A 109 5.74 2.58 3.49
N MET A 110 5.38 2.65 4.78
CA MET A 110 3.99 2.46 5.21
C MET A 110 3.06 3.63 4.81
N PRO A 111 3.44 4.92 4.96
CA PRO A 111 2.64 6.03 4.43
C PRO A 111 2.42 5.98 2.91
N PHE A 112 3.45 5.60 2.13
CA PHE A 112 3.30 5.42 0.68
C PHE A 112 2.28 4.31 0.38
N PHE A 113 2.32 3.20 1.13
CA PHE A 113 1.34 2.13 0.98
C PHE A 113 -0.09 2.58 1.31
N LEU A 114 -0.29 3.35 2.39
CA LEU A 114 -1.61 3.89 2.76
C LEU A 114 -2.15 4.88 1.72
N PHE A 115 -1.29 5.75 1.18
CA PHE A 115 -1.61 6.65 0.08
C PHE A 115 -2.07 5.87 -1.16
N ILE A 116 -1.32 4.84 -1.55
CA ILE A 116 -1.64 3.95 -2.69
C ILE A 116 -2.96 3.21 -2.46
N VAL A 117 -3.22 2.74 -1.23
CA VAL A 117 -4.50 2.15 -0.84
C VAL A 117 -5.64 3.16 -1.05
N GLY A 118 -5.44 4.42 -0.65
CA GLY A 118 -6.35 5.53 -0.94
C GLY A 118 -6.67 5.66 -2.44
N VAL A 119 -5.64 5.81 -3.28
CA VAL A 119 -5.81 5.92 -4.76
C VAL A 119 -6.58 4.71 -5.31
N ALA A 120 -6.28 3.51 -4.83
CA ALA A 120 -6.93 2.28 -5.24
C ALA A 120 -8.41 2.20 -4.81
N ILE A 121 -8.82 2.80 -3.68
CA ILE A 121 -10.22 2.85 -3.25
C ILE A 121 -11.07 3.62 -4.25
N ALA A 122 -10.64 4.82 -4.67
CA ALA A 122 -11.36 5.62 -5.66
C ALA A 122 -11.62 4.84 -6.95
N LEU A 123 -10.58 4.20 -7.49
CA LEU A 123 -10.65 3.41 -8.72
C LEU A 123 -11.53 2.15 -8.57
N ALA A 124 -11.44 1.47 -7.43
CA ALA A 124 -12.21 0.25 -7.17
C ALA A 124 -13.71 0.52 -6.92
N LEU A 125 -14.06 1.68 -6.36
CA LEU A 125 -15.44 2.03 -6.02
C LEU A 125 -16.18 2.84 -7.11
N LYS A 126 -15.47 3.40 -8.11
CA LYS A 126 -16.03 4.18 -9.24
C LYS A 126 -17.28 3.58 -9.93
N LYS A 127 -17.43 2.26 -9.96
CA LYS A 127 -18.49 1.56 -10.74
C LYS A 127 -19.42 0.66 -9.91
N ILE A 128 -19.51 0.77 -8.58
CA ILE A 128 -20.36 -0.16 -7.81
C ILE A 128 -21.84 0.27 -7.81
N PRO A 129 -22.78 -0.54 -8.35
CA PRO A 129 -24.18 -0.13 -8.51
C PRO A 129 -25.04 -0.25 -7.25
N LYS A 130 -24.57 -0.98 -6.21
CA LYS A 130 -25.35 -1.25 -4.98
C LYS A 130 -24.51 -1.07 -3.71
N VAL A 131 -24.87 -0.06 -2.90
CA VAL A 131 -24.22 0.29 -1.62
C VAL A 131 -24.09 -0.91 -0.67
N LYS A 132 -25.17 -1.69 -0.47
CA LYS A 132 -25.14 -2.89 0.41
C LYS A 132 -24.10 -3.94 -0.03
N TYR A 133 -23.87 -4.09 -1.33
CA TYR A 133 -22.85 -5.00 -1.87
C TYR A 133 -21.43 -4.45 -1.66
N ALA A 134 -21.22 -3.15 -1.87
CA ALA A 134 -19.95 -2.48 -1.56
C ALA A 134 -19.57 -2.66 -0.07
N ILE A 135 -20.50 -2.36 0.85
CA ILE A 135 -20.27 -2.48 2.30
C ILE A 135 -19.90 -3.92 2.68
N ARG A 136 -20.64 -4.94 2.21
CA ARG A 136 -20.30 -6.35 2.47
C ARG A 136 -18.90 -6.70 1.97
N ARG A 137 -18.50 -6.21 0.79
CA ARG A 137 -17.17 -6.43 0.21
C ARG A 137 -16.06 -5.73 1.02
N ILE A 138 -16.31 -4.51 1.51
CA ILE A 138 -15.39 -3.76 2.37
C ILE A 138 -15.18 -4.49 3.70
N ILE A 139 -16.26 -4.91 4.37
CA ILE A 139 -16.20 -5.69 5.62
C ILE A 139 -15.39 -6.97 5.42
N LEU A 140 -15.73 -7.78 4.41
CA LEU A 140 -15.03 -9.05 4.15
C LEU A 140 -13.53 -8.86 3.83
N ARG A 141 -13.15 -7.77 3.15
CA ARG A 141 -11.73 -7.46 2.92
C ARG A 141 -11.03 -6.99 4.19
N THR A 142 -11.70 -6.18 5.00
CA THR A 142 -11.18 -5.69 6.28
C THR A 142 -10.91 -6.85 7.24
N LEU A 143 -11.88 -7.77 7.39
CA LEU A 143 -11.73 -8.97 8.22
C LEU A 143 -10.59 -9.88 7.75
N LYS A 144 -10.38 -10.03 6.43
CA LYS A 144 -9.22 -10.77 5.89
C LYS A 144 -7.89 -10.12 6.26
N LEU A 145 -7.77 -8.80 6.12
CA LEU A 145 -6.54 -8.08 6.49
C LEU A 145 -6.26 -8.14 8.00
N LEU A 146 -7.30 -8.05 8.83
CA LEU A 146 -7.18 -8.22 10.29
C LEU A 146 -6.75 -9.66 10.65
N PHE A 147 -7.35 -10.68 10.02
CA PHE A 147 -6.98 -12.08 10.23
C PHE A 147 -5.51 -12.35 9.86
N TRP A 148 -5.07 -11.94 8.66
CA TRP A 148 -3.68 -12.08 8.26
C TRP A 148 -2.74 -11.21 9.12
N GLY A 149 -3.16 -10.03 9.56
CA GLY A 149 -2.39 -9.19 10.49
C GLY A 149 -2.12 -9.88 11.83
N ILE A 150 -3.17 -10.44 12.44
CA ILE A 150 -3.04 -11.18 13.70
C ILE A 150 -2.20 -12.45 13.50
N LEU A 151 -2.37 -13.18 12.40
CA LEU A 151 -1.58 -14.38 12.14
C LEU A 151 -0.08 -14.07 11.97
N LEU A 152 0.26 -13.06 11.15
CA LEU A 152 1.64 -12.77 10.77
C LEU A 152 2.40 -11.89 11.78
N GLN A 153 1.68 -11.07 12.56
CA GLN A 153 2.28 -10.11 13.50
C GLN A 153 1.94 -10.38 14.97
N GLY A 154 0.94 -11.22 15.24
CA GLY A 154 0.59 -11.69 16.58
C GLY A 154 1.48 -12.82 17.12
N GLY A 155 2.53 -13.22 16.39
CA GLY A 155 3.58 -14.10 16.88
C GLY A 155 3.62 -15.53 16.32
N TYR A 156 2.74 -15.91 15.39
CA TYR A 156 2.61 -17.32 14.93
C TYR A 156 3.92 -17.95 14.40
N SER A 157 4.86 -17.13 13.92
CA SER A 157 6.23 -17.52 13.53
C SER A 157 7.25 -16.69 14.31
N HIS A 158 7.97 -17.31 15.25
CA HIS A 158 8.98 -16.64 16.09
C HIS A 158 10.39 -16.73 15.47
N ALA A 159 10.63 -15.91 14.44
CA ALA A 159 11.89 -15.82 13.68
C ALA A 159 12.29 -17.11 12.93
N PRO A 160 13.15 -17.04 11.89
CA PRO A 160 13.62 -18.23 11.18
C PRO A 160 14.41 -19.19 12.10
N ASP A 161 15.08 -18.64 13.12
CA ASP A 161 16.16 -19.32 13.84
C ASP A 161 15.68 -20.23 14.99
N ASN A 162 14.49 -19.97 15.54
CA ASN A 162 14.00 -20.65 16.75
C ASN A 162 12.93 -21.73 16.49
N LEU A 163 12.43 -21.88 15.26
CA LEU A 163 11.47 -22.93 14.83
C LEU A 163 10.24 -23.12 15.77
N SER A 164 9.88 -22.11 16.56
CA SER A 164 8.78 -22.17 17.52
C SER A 164 7.53 -21.55 16.92
N TYR A 165 6.45 -22.35 16.91
CA TYR A 165 5.18 -22.01 16.27
C TYR A 165 4.09 -21.92 17.34
N GLY A 166 3.33 -20.83 17.33
CA GLY A 166 2.25 -20.59 18.28
C GLY A 166 1.98 -19.11 18.47
N VAL A 167 0.85 -18.77 19.08
CA VAL A 167 0.52 -17.38 19.46
C VAL A 167 0.35 -17.34 20.96
N ASP A 168 1.23 -16.63 21.67
CA ASP A 168 0.97 -16.30 23.08
C ASP A 168 -0.18 -15.29 23.14
N MET A 169 -1.37 -15.80 23.45
CA MET A 169 -2.59 -15.00 23.59
C MET A 169 -2.48 -13.91 24.66
N LYS A 170 -1.52 -13.99 25.60
CA LYS A 170 -1.29 -12.96 26.63
C LYS A 170 -0.38 -11.83 26.16
N GLN A 171 0.39 -12.02 25.09
CA GLN A 171 1.34 -11.06 24.50
C GLN A 171 0.98 -10.75 23.03
N ILE A 172 -0.26 -11.04 22.63
CA ILE A 172 -0.70 -10.94 21.24
C ILE A 172 -0.74 -9.48 20.77
N ARG A 173 -0.15 -9.23 19.59
CA ARG A 173 -0.06 -7.90 19.00
C ARG A 173 -1.34 -7.53 18.24
N TRP A 174 -2.28 -6.87 18.94
CA TRP A 174 -3.57 -6.45 18.39
C TRP A 174 -3.47 -5.44 17.25
N PHE A 175 -2.71 -4.34 17.43
CA PHE A 175 -2.41 -3.36 16.38
C PHE A 175 -1.06 -3.60 15.71
N GLY A 176 -1.03 -3.40 14.39
CA GLY A 176 0.09 -3.72 13.52
C GLY A 176 -0.13 -3.18 12.11
N ILE A 177 0.82 -3.39 11.20
CA ILE A 177 0.84 -2.75 9.86
C ILE A 177 -0.40 -3.15 9.05
N LEU A 178 -0.75 -4.45 9.01
CA LEU A 178 -1.91 -4.94 8.27
C LEU A 178 -3.23 -4.48 8.91
N GLN A 179 -3.27 -4.38 10.23
CA GLN A 179 -4.44 -3.90 10.99
C GLN A 179 -4.66 -2.39 10.78
N ARG A 180 -3.59 -1.59 10.76
CA ARG A 180 -3.63 -0.17 10.37
C ARG A 180 -4.14 0.00 8.94
N ILE A 181 -3.59 -0.76 7.98
CA ILE A 181 -4.08 -0.75 6.58
C ILE A 181 -5.57 -1.14 6.51
N ALA A 182 -6.00 -2.13 7.30
CA ALA A 182 -7.40 -2.55 7.37
C ALA A 182 -8.31 -1.44 7.90
N LEU A 183 -7.92 -0.75 8.99
CA LEU A 183 -8.66 0.35 9.59
C LEU A 183 -8.79 1.54 8.63
N VAL A 184 -7.68 1.98 8.04
CA VAL A 184 -7.66 3.10 7.07
C VAL A 184 -8.50 2.75 5.83
N TYR A 185 -8.35 1.53 5.30
CA TYR A 185 -9.17 1.04 4.18
C TYR A 185 -10.66 1.03 4.55
N PHE A 186 -11.02 0.51 5.72
CA PHE A 186 -12.40 0.42 6.18
C PHE A 186 -13.06 1.81 6.27
N VAL A 187 -12.45 2.76 6.97
CA VAL A 187 -13.00 4.10 7.16
C VAL A 187 -13.14 4.84 5.83
N VAL A 188 -12.04 4.93 5.05
CA VAL A 188 -12.02 5.70 3.80
C VAL A 188 -12.94 5.09 2.73
N ALA A 189 -13.00 3.76 2.61
CA ALA A 189 -13.89 3.08 1.67
C ALA A 189 -15.36 3.10 2.11
N LEU A 190 -15.65 3.09 3.42
CA LEU A 190 -17.01 3.23 3.94
C LEU A 190 -17.56 4.63 3.67
N ILE A 191 -16.78 5.68 3.96
CA ILE A 191 -17.16 7.07 3.62
C ILE A 191 -17.36 7.21 2.10
N GLU A 192 -16.46 6.65 1.28
CA GLU A 192 -16.60 6.65 -0.19
C GLU A 192 -17.93 6.03 -0.62
N THR A 193 -18.25 4.87 -0.06
CA THR A 193 -19.45 4.10 -0.39
C THR A 193 -20.73 4.80 0.04
N LEU A 194 -20.80 5.29 1.28
CA LEU A 194 -21.98 5.95 1.83
C LEU A 194 -22.25 7.29 1.14
N THR A 195 -21.21 8.03 0.78
CA THR A 195 -21.31 9.34 0.12
C THR A 195 -21.56 9.26 -1.39
N THR A 196 -21.54 8.06 -1.99
CA THR A 196 -21.71 7.87 -3.45
C THR A 196 -22.95 8.57 -4.01
N LYS A 197 -24.07 8.57 -3.26
CA LYS A 197 -25.33 9.22 -3.67
C LYS A 197 -25.33 10.76 -3.55
N LEU A 198 -24.41 11.33 -2.78
CA LEU A 198 -24.33 12.76 -2.49
C LEU A 198 -23.37 13.51 -3.42
N ARG A 199 -22.88 12.84 -4.48
CA ARG A 199 -21.87 13.37 -5.40
C ARG A 199 -22.55 14.12 -6.55
N PRO A 200 -22.01 15.29 -6.96
CA PRO A 200 -22.42 15.90 -8.20
C PRO A 200 -22.01 14.99 -9.38
N THR A 201 -22.89 14.87 -10.38
CA THR A 201 -22.66 14.08 -11.59
C THR A 201 -21.76 14.80 -12.61
N VAL A 202 -21.68 16.13 -12.50
CA VAL A 202 -20.83 17.03 -13.29
C VAL A 202 -19.97 17.84 -12.31
N LEU A 203 -18.70 18.04 -12.63
CA LEU A 203 -17.81 18.93 -11.86
C LEU A 203 -17.80 20.31 -12.50
N ASP A 204 -17.99 21.34 -11.67
CA ASP A 204 -17.84 22.73 -12.11
C ASP A 204 -16.38 23.03 -12.52
N PRO A 205 -16.15 23.90 -13.51
CA PRO A 205 -14.81 24.32 -13.89
C PRO A 205 -14.19 25.22 -12.81
N GLY A 206 -13.40 24.64 -11.92
CA GLY A 206 -12.69 25.38 -10.88
C GLY A 206 -11.65 24.53 -10.14
N HIS A 207 -10.57 25.16 -9.68
CA HIS A 207 -9.48 24.45 -9.00
C HIS A 207 -9.94 23.70 -7.74
N PHE A 208 -10.92 24.25 -7.01
CA PHE A 208 -11.47 23.68 -5.79
C PHE A 208 -12.72 22.81 -5.99
N SER A 209 -13.25 22.66 -7.21
CA SER A 209 -14.53 21.95 -7.43
C SER A 209 -14.46 20.48 -6.99
N ILE A 210 -13.31 19.84 -7.14
CA ILE A 210 -13.06 18.48 -6.65
C ILE A 210 -13.08 18.38 -5.12
N PHE A 211 -12.59 19.40 -4.39
CA PHE A 211 -12.71 19.44 -2.92
C PHE A 211 -14.17 19.56 -2.49
N THR A 212 -14.96 20.39 -3.18
CA THR A 212 -16.40 20.55 -2.95
C THR A 212 -17.18 19.27 -3.24
N ALA A 213 -16.90 18.60 -4.37
CA ALA A 213 -17.55 17.35 -4.76
C ALA A 213 -17.24 16.18 -3.80
N TYR A 214 -16.07 16.19 -3.19
CA TYR A 214 -15.61 15.17 -2.22
C TYR A 214 -15.53 15.69 -0.78
N LYS A 215 -16.29 16.74 -0.44
CA LYS A 215 -16.26 17.38 0.88
C LYS A 215 -16.44 16.43 2.06
N TRP A 216 -17.21 15.36 1.89
CA TRP A 216 -17.43 14.36 2.94
C TRP A 216 -16.20 13.47 3.22
N GLN A 217 -15.32 13.25 2.24
CA GLN A 217 -14.04 12.56 2.48
C GLN A 217 -13.09 13.45 3.27
N TRP A 218 -13.00 14.72 2.89
CA TRP A 218 -12.22 15.72 3.62
C TRP A 218 -12.77 15.99 5.02
N LEU A 219 -14.09 15.98 5.21
CA LEU A 219 -14.71 16.05 6.54
C LEU A 219 -14.34 14.84 7.40
N GLY A 220 -14.38 13.62 6.85
CA GLY A 220 -13.95 12.42 7.57
C GLY A 220 -12.48 12.46 7.99
N GLY A 221 -11.59 12.90 7.08
CA GLY A 221 -10.19 13.15 7.39
C GLY A 221 -10.01 14.24 8.45
N PHE A 222 -10.75 15.35 8.34
CA PHE A 222 -10.71 16.44 9.32
C PHE A 222 -11.20 16.02 10.71
N VAL A 223 -12.24 15.18 10.81
CA VAL A 223 -12.67 14.59 12.09
C VAL A 223 -11.56 13.71 12.68
N ALA A 224 -10.89 12.87 11.87
CA ALA A 224 -9.75 12.07 12.34
C ALA A 224 -8.59 12.95 12.81
N PHE A 225 -8.28 14.03 12.09
CA PHE A 225 -7.29 15.05 12.50
C PHE A 225 -7.65 15.72 13.83
N VAL A 226 -8.89 16.19 14.00
CA VAL A 226 -9.33 16.84 15.24
C VAL A 226 -9.29 15.86 16.42
N VAL A 227 -9.77 14.63 16.25
CA VAL A 227 -9.69 13.58 17.29
C VAL A 227 -8.23 13.32 17.66
N TYR A 228 -7.34 13.17 16.67
CA TYR A 228 -5.91 12.99 16.92
C TYR A 228 -5.29 14.16 17.67
N MET A 229 -5.53 15.40 17.23
CA MET A 229 -4.93 16.60 17.83
C MET A 229 -5.43 16.85 19.25
N VAL A 230 -6.75 16.82 19.46
CA VAL A 230 -7.35 17.02 20.79
C VAL A 230 -6.86 15.94 21.75
N THR A 231 -6.83 14.68 21.34
CA THR A 231 -6.32 13.60 22.20
C THR A 231 -4.81 13.76 22.47
N THR A 232 -4.02 14.14 21.46
CA THR A 232 -2.56 14.28 21.60
C THR A 232 -2.17 15.41 22.56
N PHE A 233 -2.87 16.54 22.51
CA PHE A 233 -2.53 17.73 23.28
C PHE A 233 -3.30 17.92 24.59
N ALA A 234 -4.57 17.50 24.68
CA ALA A 234 -5.39 17.71 25.88
C ALA A 234 -5.34 16.55 26.88
N LEU A 235 -5.01 15.32 26.45
CA LEU A 235 -5.02 14.15 27.33
C LEU A 235 -3.89 14.22 28.36
N TYR A 236 -4.22 13.99 29.62
CA TYR A 236 -3.26 13.89 30.72
C TYR A 236 -2.61 12.51 30.75
N VAL A 237 -1.28 12.48 30.79
CA VAL A 237 -0.48 11.27 30.89
C VAL A 237 0.06 11.16 32.31
N PRO A 238 -0.51 10.27 33.15
CA PRO A 238 -0.02 10.02 34.49
C PRO A 238 1.32 9.27 34.47
N ASP A 239 1.96 9.24 35.63
CA ASP A 239 3.11 8.36 35.89
C ASP A 239 2.74 6.90 35.68
N TRP A 240 3.69 6.09 35.20
CA TRP A 240 3.44 4.70 34.87
C TRP A 240 4.65 3.82 35.14
N SER A 241 4.40 2.53 35.33
CA SER A 241 5.44 1.53 35.55
C SER A 241 5.28 0.33 34.65
N PHE A 242 6.39 -0.31 34.31
CA PHE A 242 6.43 -1.57 33.56
C PHE A 242 7.48 -2.50 34.16
N SER A 243 7.36 -3.80 33.86
CA SER A 243 8.30 -4.83 34.28
C SER A 243 9.05 -5.42 33.09
N VAL A 244 10.37 -5.61 33.23
CA VAL A 244 11.20 -6.33 32.26
C VAL A 244 11.66 -7.62 32.91
N HIS A 245 11.47 -8.74 32.21
CA HIS A 245 11.91 -10.06 32.67
C HIS A 245 13.27 -10.40 32.03
N HIS A 246 14.28 -10.64 32.87
CA HIS A 246 15.62 -11.05 32.47
C HIS A 246 15.99 -12.37 33.15
N GLN A 247 15.89 -13.48 32.41
CA GLN A 247 16.18 -14.85 32.86
C GLN A 247 15.39 -15.23 34.12
N ASP A 248 15.89 -14.91 35.32
CA ASP A 248 15.22 -15.18 36.61
C ASP A 248 14.89 -13.92 37.45
N LYS A 249 15.14 -12.70 36.92
CA LYS A 249 14.84 -11.42 37.60
C LYS A 249 13.78 -10.62 36.88
N THR A 250 12.94 -9.94 37.66
CA THR A 250 11.88 -9.05 37.16
C THR A 250 12.12 -7.64 37.67
N ASP A 251 12.73 -6.79 36.84
CA ASP A 251 13.01 -5.41 37.19
C ASP A 251 11.78 -4.54 36.91
N ARG A 252 11.36 -3.75 37.91
CA ARG A 252 10.26 -2.78 37.77
C ARG A 252 10.80 -1.37 37.58
N TYR A 253 10.43 -0.76 36.47
CA TYR A 253 10.84 0.61 36.12
C TYR A 253 9.66 1.56 36.27
N LEU A 254 9.88 2.70 36.94
CA LEU A 254 8.93 3.80 37.07
C LEU A 254 9.30 4.93 36.10
N VAL A 255 8.31 5.46 35.39
CA VAL A 255 8.42 6.59 34.48
C VAL A 255 7.54 7.72 35.00
N LYS A 256 8.18 8.83 35.38
CA LYS A 256 7.49 10.05 35.80
C LYS A 256 7.13 10.90 34.59
N CYS A 257 5.88 11.32 34.51
CA CYS A 257 5.32 12.10 33.40
C CYS A 257 4.52 13.29 33.92
N GLY A 258 3.42 13.05 34.65
CA GLY A 258 2.55 14.08 35.24
C GLY A 258 2.16 15.25 34.31
N MET A 259 1.95 15.03 33.01
CA MET A 259 1.91 16.12 32.01
C MET A 259 0.88 15.95 30.88
N ARG A 260 0.72 16.98 30.05
CA ARG A 260 -0.14 17.03 28.84
C ARG A 260 0.69 17.47 27.63
N GLY A 261 0.26 17.07 26.43
CA GLY A 261 0.79 17.57 25.15
C GLY A 261 2.27 17.31 24.85
N HIS A 262 2.93 16.42 25.59
CA HIS A 262 4.33 16.11 25.39
C HIS A 262 4.51 15.11 24.23
N LEU A 263 5.43 15.41 23.29
CA LEU A 263 5.70 14.58 22.11
C LEU A 263 6.99 13.75 22.24
N GLY A 264 7.58 13.68 23.44
CA GLY A 264 8.71 12.81 23.73
C GLY A 264 8.31 11.33 23.93
N PRO A 265 9.30 10.41 23.93
CA PRO A 265 9.06 8.96 23.96
C PRO A 265 8.23 8.50 25.17
N ALA A 266 8.64 8.90 26.38
CA ALA A 266 8.14 8.36 27.63
C ALA A 266 6.68 8.72 28.00
N CYS A 267 6.24 9.92 27.59
CA CYS A 267 5.12 10.64 28.21
C CYS A 267 4.12 11.22 27.20
N ASN A 268 4.08 10.67 25.99
CA ASN A 268 3.11 11.08 24.99
C ASN A 268 1.75 10.38 25.16
N ALA A 269 0.71 11.07 24.68
CA ALA A 269 -0.67 10.59 24.73
C ALA A 269 -0.92 9.38 23.82
N VAL A 270 -0.19 9.23 22.70
CA VAL A 270 -0.32 8.09 21.76
C VAL A 270 -0.08 6.78 22.49
N GLY A 271 1.12 6.59 23.03
CA GLY A 271 1.46 5.39 23.80
C GLY A 271 0.69 5.27 25.11
N TYR A 272 0.10 6.36 25.65
CA TYR A 272 -0.81 6.27 26.80
C TYR A 272 -2.16 5.65 26.43
N VAL A 273 -2.76 6.06 25.30
CA VAL A 273 -3.98 5.45 24.78
C VAL A 273 -3.80 3.94 24.58
N ASP A 274 -2.70 3.52 23.95
CA ASP A 274 -2.45 2.09 23.71
C ASP A 274 -2.28 1.29 25.02
N ARG A 275 -1.58 1.85 26.02
CA ARG A 275 -1.47 1.28 27.36
C ARG A 275 -2.82 1.12 28.06
N GLN A 276 -3.75 2.05 27.88
CA GLN A 276 -5.08 2.00 28.53
C GLN A 276 -6.06 1.09 27.79
N VAL A 277 -6.04 1.06 26.45
CA VAL A 277 -7.01 0.29 25.66
C VAL A 277 -6.63 -1.19 25.55
N TRP A 278 -5.33 -1.50 25.41
CA TRP A 278 -4.85 -2.86 25.14
C TRP A 278 -3.94 -3.45 26.23
N GLY A 279 -3.50 -2.64 27.19
CA GLY A 279 -2.56 -3.04 28.23
C GLY A 279 -1.10 -3.06 27.76
N VAL A 280 -0.18 -3.22 28.71
CA VAL A 280 1.28 -3.15 28.46
C VAL A 280 1.77 -4.36 27.64
N ASN A 281 1.18 -5.54 27.82
CA ASN A 281 1.55 -6.77 27.10
C ASN A 281 1.32 -6.71 25.58
N HIS A 282 0.48 -5.80 25.09
CA HIS A 282 0.31 -5.62 23.65
C HIS A 282 1.55 -4.98 23.02
N LEU A 283 2.26 -4.12 23.77
CA LEU A 283 3.21 -3.17 23.22
C LEU A 283 4.51 -3.84 22.75
N TYR A 284 5.06 -3.34 21.65
CA TYR A 284 6.35 -3.81 21.15
C TYR A 284 7.47 -3.54 22.16
N SER A 285 8.20 -4.61 22.53
CA SER A 285 9.14 -4.63 23.65
C SER A 285 10.51 -4.01 23.34
N GLN A 286 10.87 -3.89 22.06
CA GLN A 286 12.16 -3.34 21.60
C GLN A 286 11.97 -2.08 20.73
N PRO A 287 11.35 -1.00 21.23
CA PRO A 287 11.08 0.17 20.41
C PRO A 287 12.37 0.86 19.93
N VAL A 288 12.28 1.47 18.74
CA VAL A 288 13.41 2.12 18.04
C VAL A 288 14.04 3.25 18.86
N TRP A 289 13.29 3.83 19.83
CA TRP A 289 13.81 4.86 20.73
C TRP A 289 14.94 4.42 21.64
N SER A 290 15.13 3.10 21.82
CA SER A 290 16.26 2.53 22.58
C SER A 290 17.62 2.94 21.98
N ARG A 291 17.63 3.29 20.69
CA ARG A 291 18.78 3.77 19.91
C ARG A 291 19.02 5.28 20.04
N LEU A 292 18.23 6.01 20.84
CA LEU A 292 18.47 7.42 21.11
C LEU A 292 19.78 7.64 21.86
N LYS A 293 20.41 8.81 21.65
CA LYS A 293 21.60 9.26 22.39
C LYS A 293 21.39 9.31 23.91
N ALA A 294 20.15 9.46 24.39
CA ALA A 294 19.84 9.38 25.83
C ALA A 294 19.97 7.95 26.39
N CYS A 295 19.85 6.93 25.54
CA CYS A 295 19.73 5.53 25.94
C CYS A 295 21.02 4.74 25.70
N THR A 296 21.72 4.94 24.59
CA THR A 296 22.94 4.19 24.23
C THR A 296 24.08 5.11 23.76
N LEU A 297 25.32 4.61 23.79
CA LEU A 297 26.49 5.26 23.17
C LEU A 297 26.57 4.96 21.66
N SER A 298 26.03 3.83 21.20
CA SER A 298 26.07 3.39 19.79
C SER A 298 25.14 4.16 18.84
N SER A 299 24.42 5.17 19.35
CA SER A 299 23.38 5.91 18.60
C SER A 299 23.93 6.51 17.30
N PRO A 300 23.28 6.32 16.14
CA PRO A 300 21.91 5.84 15.94
C PRO A 300 21.74 4.32 15.79
N ALA A 301 22.79 3.51 15.93
CA ALA A 301 22.69 2.05 15.93
C ALA A 301 22.20 1.52 17.30
N SER A 302 21.78 0.26 17.32
CA SER A 302 21.51 -0.48 18.56
C SER A 302 22.80 -0.76 19.32
N GLY A 303 22.70 -0.90 20.64
CA GLY A 303 23.84 -1.14 21.52
C GLY A 303 23.40 -1.24 22.98
N PRO A 304 24.34 -1.52 23.91
CA PRO A 304 24.02 -1.58 25.33
C PRO A 304 23.46 -0.25 25.83
N PHE A 305 22.57 -0.31 26.82
CA PHE A 305 22.10 0.87 27.52
C PHE A 305 23.23 1.48 28.35
N ARG A 306 23.25 2.81 28.46
CA ARG A 306 24.11 3.54 29.39
C ARG A 306 23.75 3.17 30.83
N GLU A 307 24.72 3.21 31.73
CA GLU A 307 24.50 3.02 33.18
C GLU A 307 23.51 4.04 33.74
N ASN A 308 23.59 5.29 33.26
CA ASN A 308 22.67 6.38 33.59
C ASN A 308 21.49 6.54 32.61
N ALA A 309 21.18 5.52 31.80
CA ALA A 309 20.06 5.59 30.85
C ALA A 309 18.72 5.75 31.59
N PRO A 310 17.88 6.74 31.22
CA PRO A 310 16.56 6.93 31.82
C PRO A 310 15.70 5.66 31.81
N SER A 311 14.85 5.50 32.83
CA SER A 311 13.98 4.31 32.97
C SER A 311 13.14 4.02 31.72
N TRP A 312 12.61 5.06 31.07
CA TRP A 312 11.82 4.96 29.85
C TRP A 312 12.57 4.39 28.63
N CYS A 313 13.90 4.37 28.61
CA CYS A 313 14.68 3.77 27.51
C CYS A 313 14.39 2.28 27.32
N ARG A 314 13.95 1.59 28.38
CA ARG A 314 13.53 0.18 28.40
C ARG A 314 12.01 -0.01 28.28
N GLY A 315 11.25 1.09 28.23
CA GLY A 315 9.79 1.05 28.17
C GLY A 315 9.30 0.58 26.81
N PRO A 316 8.28 -0.29 26.75
CA PRO A 316 7.71 -0.75 25.48
C PRO A 316 6.80 0.31 24.84
N PHE A 317 6.64 0.27 23.51
CA PHE A 317 5.86 1.26 22.75
C PHE A 317 5.36 0.70 21.42
N GLU A 318 4.12 1.04 21.04
CA GLU A 318 3.48 0.54 19.81
C GLU A 318 3.31 1.65 18.75
N PRO A 319 4.19 1.75 17.72
CA PRO A 319 4.05 2.75 16.65
C PRO A 319 2.81 2.55 15.76
N GLU A 320 2.33 1.32 15.66
CA GLU A 320 1.18 0.97 14.83
C GLU A 320 -0.15 1.06 15.58
N GLY A 321 -0.15 1.60 16.80
CA GLY A 321 -1.26 1.66 17.76
C GLY A 321 -2.51 2.43 17.32
N LEU A 322 -3.48 2.54 18.23
CA LEU A 322 -4.82 3.04 17.95
C LEU A 322 -4.81 4.54 17.57
N LEU A 323 -4.22 5.39 18.40
CA LEU A 323 -4.27 6.84 18.17
C LEU A 323 -3.45 7.25 16.93
N SER A 324 -2.28 6.64 16.75
CA SER A 324 -1.46 6.81 15.55
C SER A 324 -2.15 6.23 14.30
N SER A 325 -2.95 5.16 14.43
CA SER A 325 -3.78 4.64 13.32
C SER A 325 -4.98 5.54 12.97
N ILE A 326 -5.50 6.34 13.91
CA ILE A 326 -6.49 7.38 13.61
C ILE A 326 -5.85 8.48 12.75
N SER A 327 -4.64 8.92 13.09
CA SER A 327 -3.87 9.86 12.24
C SER A 327 -3.61 9.27 10.84
N ALA A 328 -3.33 7.96 10.75
CA ALA A 328 -3.10 7.24 9.49
C ALA A 328 -4.28 7.26 8.50
N ILE A 329 -5.50 7.57 8.96
CA ILE A 329 -6.67 7.79 8.08
C ILE A 329 -6.39 8.95 7.11
N LEU A 330 -5.68 9.99 7.54
CA LEU A 330 -5.35 11.17 6.72
C LEU A 330 -4.55 10.80 5.46
N SER A 331 -3.55 9.91 5.59
CA SER A 331 -2.77 9.42 4.43
C SER A 331 -3.65 8.70 3.41
N GLY A 332 -4.64 7.94 3.88
CA GLY A 332 -5.66 7.31 3.03
C GLY A 332 -6.62 8.33 2.39
N THR A 333 -7.03 9.37 3.13
CA THR A 333 -7.88 10.47 2.63
C THR A 333 -7.16 11.33 1.58
N ILE A 334 -5.87 11.61 1.76
CA ILE A 334 -5.05 12.30 0.75
C ILE A 334 -4.89 11.39 -0.48
N GLY A 335 -4.57 10.11 -0.28
CA GLY A 335 -4.45 9.14 -1.38
C GLY A 335 -5.74 9.00 -2.21
N ILE A 336 -6.92 8.91 -1.58
CA ILE A 336 -8.17 8.78 -2.33
C ILE A 336 -8.47 10.03 -3.17
N HIS A 337 -8.10 11.23 -2.69
CA HIS A 337 -8.19 12.46 -3.47
C HIS A 337 -7.35 12.40 -4.76
N TYR A 338 -6.11 11.88 -4.72
CA TYR A 338 -5.32 11.64 -5.93
C TYR A 338 -6.03 10.71 -6.92
N GLY A 339 -6.67 9.65 -6.40
CA GLY A 339 -7.51 8.75 -7.20
C GLY A 339 -8.74 9.44 -7.80
N HIS A 340 -9.38 10.38 -7.10
CA HIS A 340 -10.50 11.17 -7.63
C HIS A 340 -10.06 12.12 -8.75
N VAL A 341 -8.89 12.76 -8.62
CA VAL A 341 -8.30 13.58 -9.69
C VAL A 341 -8.10 12.76 -10.97
N LEU A 342 -7.53 11.54 -10.85
CA LEU A 342 -7.32 10.61 -11.98
C LEU A 342 -8.63 10.23 -12.68
N ILE A 343 -9.72 10.12 -11.92
CA ILE A 343 -11.04 9.65 -12.38
C ILE A 343 -11.78 10.69 -13.21
N HIS A 344 -11.63 11.97 -12.86
CA HIS A 344 -12.45 13.09 -13.34
C HIS A 344 -11.74 13.97 -14.36
N PHE A 345 -10.53 14.44 -14.05
CA PHE A 345 -9.76 15.24 -14.99
C PHE A 345 -9.30 14.33 -16.14
N LYS A 346 -9.54 14.73 -17.39
CA LYS A 346 -9.11 13.98 -18.58
C LYS A 346 -7.71 14.37 -19.03
N GLY A 347 -7.36 15.66 -18.95
CA GLY A 347 -6.05 16.20 -19.33
C GLY A 347 -4.92 15.76 -18.40
N HIS A 348 -3.78 15.41 -18.99
CA HIS A 348 -2.58 15.04 -18.23
C HIS A 348 -2.03 16.23 -17.43
N ALA A 349 -2.02 17.43 -18.03
CA ALA A 349 -1.57 18.66 -17.39
C ALA A 349 -2.42 19.04 -16.17
N ASP A 350 -3.75 18.92 -16.25
CA ASP A 350 -4.65 19.26 -15.13
C ASP A 350 -4.44 18.33 -13.92
N ARG A 351 -4.28 17.03 -14.20
CA ARG A 351 -3.95 16.02 -13.18
C ARG A 351 -2.64 16.37 -12.46
N LEU A 352 -1.57 16.59 -13.24
CA LEU A 352 -0.27 16.96 -12.71
C LEU A 352 -0.30 18.28 -11.95
N LYS A 353 -1.04 19.30 -12.42
CA LYS A 353 -1.18 20.59 -11.72
C LYS A 353 -1.83 20.44 -10.35
N GLN A 354 -2.94 19.69 -10.25
CA GLN A 354 -3.61 19.41 -8.98
C GLN A 354 -2.70 18.61 -8.01
N TRP A 355 -2.06 17.56 -8.52
CA TRP A 355 -1.19 16.68 -7.73
C TRP A 355 0.10 17.35 -7.26
N ALA A 356 0.80 18.08 -8.13
CA ALA A 356 2.03 18.78 -7.75
C ALA A 356 1.72 19.94 -6.79
N SER A 357 0.63 20.69 -7.02
CA SER A 357 0.21 21.77 -6.13
C SER A 357 -0.10 21.25 -4.71
N MET A 358 -0.88 20.17 -4.58
CA MET A 358 -1.20 19.62 -3.26
C MET A 358 0.02 18.97 -2.60
N GLY A 359 0.84 18.24 -3.37
CA GLY A 359 2.06 17.59 -2.87
C GLY A 359 3.08 18.61 -2.32
N PHE A 360 3.33 19.69 -3.06
CA PHE A 360 4.22 20.77 -2.62
C PHE A 360 3.65 21.52 -1.40
N SER A 361 2.35 21.82 -1.39
CA SER A 361 1.70 22.50 -0.26
C SER A 361 1.81 21.70 1.05
N LEU A 362 1.65 20.36 0.97
CA LEU A 362 1.81 19.46 2.11
C LEU A 362 3.27 19.40 2.60
N LEU A 363 4.25 19.38 1.69
CA LEU A 363 5.67 19.43 2.07
C LEU A 363 6.04 20.74 2.77
N VAL A 364 5.60 21.88 2.23
CA VAL A 364 5.83 23.20 2.83
C VAL A 364 5.21 23.27 4.23
N LEU A 365 3.97 22.82 4.40
CA LEU A 365 3.30 22.76 5.71
C LEU A 365 4.07 21.86 6.71
N ALA A 366 4.54 20.69 6.27
CA ALA A 366 5.30 19.79 7.12
C ALA A 366 6.64 20.38 7.57
N ILE A 367 7.36 21.04 6.66
CA ILE A 367 8.62 21.73 6.92
C ILE A 367 8.39 22.85 7.93
N ILE A 368 7.37 23.69 7.74
CA ILE A 368 7.01 24.76 8.68
C ILE A 368 6.71 24.17 10.07
N LEU A 369 5.85 23.16 10.18
CA LEU A 369 5.51 22.53 11.47
C LEU A 369 6.72 21.90 12.18
N HIS A 370 7.69 21.38 11.42
CA HIS A 370 8.90 20.78 11.98
C HIS A 370 9.89 21.82 12.48
N PHE A 371 10.20 22.85 11.68
CA PHE A 371 11.22 23.86 11.99
C PHE A 371 10.72 24.98 12.92
N THR A 372 9.40 25.07 13.17
CA THR A 372 8.82 25.90 14.24
C THR A 372 8.72 25.16 15.58
N ASP A 373 9.22 23.93 15.67
CA ASP A 373 9.10 23.00 16.81
C ASP A 373 7.65 22.72 17.28
N ALA A 374 6.64 23.16 16.52
CA ALA A 374 5.23 22.98 16.85
C ALA A 374 4.82 21.49 16.82
N ILE A 375 5.19 20.76 15.77
CA ILE A 375 4.99 19.30 15.66
C ILE A 375 6.18 18.70 14.90
N PRO A 376 7.13 18.02 15.57
CA PRO A 376 8.27 17.39 14.89
C PRO A 376 7.81 16.25 13.98
N ILE A 377 8.49 16.08 12.84
CA ILE A 377 8.28 14.91 11.98
C ILE A 377 8.70 13.67 12.78
N ASN A 378 7.73 12.80 13.04
CA ASN A 378 7.88 11.62 13.88
C ASN A 378 6.96 10.50 13.39
N LYS A 379 7.54 9.38 12.95
CA LYS A 379 6.85 8.16 12.50
C LYS A 379 6.08 7.50 13.64
N GLN A 380 6.71 7.36 14.80
CA GLN A 380 6.25 6.54 15.93
C GLN A 380 4.93 7.07 16.51
N LEU A 381 4.75 8.39 16.51
CA LEU A 381 3.49 9.06 16.89
C LEU A 381 2.47 9.15 15.73
N TYR A 382 2.88 8.79 14.51
CA TYR A 382 2.23 9.14 13.24
C TYR A 382 1.80 10.62 13.21
N SER A 383 2.75 11.50 13.56
CA SER A 383 2.55 12.94 13.71
C SER A 383 2.00 13.61 12.45
N PHE A 384 1.20 14.66 12.59
CA PHE A 384 0.59 15.34 11.45
C PHE A 384 1.60 15.96 10.48
N SER A 385 2.71 16.50 10.98
CA SER A 385 3.81 16.96 10.12
C SER A 385 4.44 15.80 9.34
N TYR A 386 4.59 14.61 9.93
CA TYR A 386 4.99 13.39 9.22
C TYR A 386 3.95 12.93 8.18
N VAL A 387 2.64 13.03 8.47
CA VAL A 387 1.58 12.80 7.48
C VAL A 387 1.72 13.73 6.28
N CYS A 388 1.82 15.04 6.53
CA CYS A 388 1.98 16.04 5.47
C CYS A 388 3.29 15.82 4.69
N PHE A 389 4.39 15.50 5.36
CA PHE A 389 5.69 15.25 4.72
C PHE A 389 5.63 14.04 3.78
N THR A 390 5.16 12.91 4.31
CA THR A 390 5.16 11.64 3.57
C THR A 390 4.08 11.56 2.50
N ALA A 391 2.89 12.14 2.74
CA ALA A 391 1.85 12.24 1.71
C ALA A 391 2.21 13.25 0.61
N GLY A 392 2.91 14.34 0.96
CA GLY A 392 3.46 15.29 -0.01
C GLY A 392 4.53 14.63 -0.90
N ALA A 393 5.48 13.90 -0.30
CA ALA A 393 6.48 13.12 -1.02
C ALA A 393 5.85 12.03 -1.90
N ALA A 394 4.87 11.27 -1.39
CA ALA A 394 4.11 10.28 -2.15
C ALA A 394 3.42 10.91 -3.37
N GLY A 395 2.86 12.11 -3.20
CA GLY A 395 2.24 12.89 -4.26
C GLY A 395 3.19 13.29 -5.38
N ILE A 396 4.42 13.70 -5.03
CA ILE A 396 5.47 14.02 -6.02
C ILE A 396 5.95 12.75 -6.73
N VAL A 397 6.25 11.67 -6.00
CA VAL A 397 6.70 10.40 -6.58
C VAL A 397 5.64 9.81 -7.52
N PHE A 398 4.36 9.85 -7.13
CA PHE A 398 3.26 9.42 -7.97
C PHE A 398 3.12 10.29 -9.23
N SER A 399 3.29 11.60 -9.12
CA SER A 399 3.28 12.53 -10.26
C SER A 399 4.45 12.27 -11.22
N ALA A 400 5.63 11.97 -10.70
CA ALA A 400 6.81 11.62 -11.49
C ALA A 400 6.61 10.30 -12.25
N PHE A 401 6.16 9.23 -11.58
CA PHE A 401 5.83 7.97 -12.26
C PHE A 401 4.73 8.15 -13.31
N TYR A 402 3.70 8.97 -13.01
CA TYR A 402 2.64 9.26 -13.97
C TYR A 402 3.16 9.91 -15.24
N LEU A 403 4.04 10.90 -15.09
CA LEU A 403 4.67 11.59 -16.21
C LEU A 403 5.61 10.66 -16.99
N LEU A 404 6.42 9.83 -16.33
CA LEU A 404 7.31 8.88 -16.98
C LEU A 404 6.56 7.77 -17.75
N ILE A 405 5.54 7.16 -17.12
CA ILE A 405 4.87 5.95 -17.63
C ILE A 405 3.66 6.29 -18.51
N ASP A 406 2.75 7.14 -18.03
CA ASP A 406 1.45 7.41 -18.68
C ASP A 406 1.47 8.65 -19.60
N VAL A 407 2.52 9.50 -19.55
CA VAL A 407 2.67 10.67 -20.46
C VAL A 407 3.82 10.46 -21.46
N TRP A 408 5.03 10.16 -21.00
CA TRP A 408 6.19 9.93 -21.87
C TRP A 408 6.29 8.50 -22.43
N GLY A 409 5.48 7.56 -21.91
CA GLY A 409 5.43 6.18 -22.41
C GLY A 409 6.64 5.31 -22.08
N LEU A 410 7.53 5.73 -21.16
CA LEU A 410 8.74 5.03 -20.74
C LEU A 410 8.43 3.81 -19.85
N ARG A 411 7.53 2.94 -20.29
CA ARG A 411 6.97 1.86 -19.47
C ARG A 411 7.93 0.69 -19.25
N THR A 412 8.77 0.38 -20.24
CA THR A 412 9.67 -0.79 -20.24
C THR A 412 10.57 -0.92 -19.01
N PRO A 413 11.29 0.11 -18.50
CA PRO A 413 12.09 -0.01 -17.28
C PRO A 413 11.25 -0.26 -16.02
N PHE A 414 9.98 0.17 -16.00
CA PHE A 414 9.10 0.03 -14.83
C PHE A 414 8.26 -1.25 -14.83
N LEU A 415 8.33 -2.09 -15.86
CA LEU A 415 7.60 -3.37 -15.92
C LEU A 415 7.92 -4.29 -14.73
N PHE A 416 9.18 -4.30 -14.29
CA PHE A 416 9.63 -5.02 -13.10
C PHE A 416 8.86 -4.57 -11.84
N LEU A 417 8.74 -3.25 -11.63
CA LEU A 417 7.96 -2.68 -10.53
C LEU A 417 6.46 -2.94 -10.70
N GLU A 418 5.93 -2.84 -11.93
CA GLU A 418 4.53 -3.19 -12.19
C GLU A 418 4.23 -4.64 -11.76
N TRP A 419 5.06 -5.62 -12.12
CA TRP A 419 4.84 -7.02 -11.75
C TRP A 419 4.84 -7.25 -10.23
N ILE A 420 5.84 -6.71 -9.53
CA ILE A 420 5.90 -6.76 -8.05
C ILE A 420 4.66 -6.09 -7.46
N GLY A 421 4.30 -4.90 -7.94
CA GLY A 421 3.12 -4.17 -7.50
C GLY A 421 1.83 -4.96 -7.73
N MET A 422 1.65 -5.58 -8.89
CA MET A 422 0.48 -6.40 -9.21
C MET A 422 0.29 -7.57 -8.22
N ASN A 423 1.39 -8.08 -7.64
CA ASN A 423 1.44 -9.18 -6.66
C ASN A 423 1.85 -8.73 -5.25
N ALA A 424 1.76 -7.42 -4.93
CA ALA A 424 2.35 -6.82 -3.74
C ALA A 424 1.99 -7.51 -2.41
N MET A 425 0.80 -8.10 -2.25
CA MET A 425 0.45 -8.82 -1.02
C MET A 425 1.28 -10.09 -0.84
N LEU A 426 1.61 -10.78 -1.93
CA LEU A 426 2.39 -12.03 -1.90
C LEU A 426 3.85 -11.74 -1.58
N VAL A 427 4.40 -10.69 -2.19
CA VAL A 427 5.75 -10.22 -1.90
C VAL A 427 5.85 -9.63 -0.48
N PHE A 428 4.82 -8.90 -0.02
CA PHE A 428 4.75 -8.39 1.36
C PHE A 428 4.79 -9.54 2.38
N VAL A 429 3.88 -10.52 2.28
CA VAL A 429 3.84 -11.64 3.24
C VAL A 429 5.04 -12.57 3.08
N GLY A 430 5.50 -12.83 1.86
CA GLY A 430 6.64 -13.70 1.59
C GLY A 430 7.98 -13.11 2.04
N GLY A 431 8.19 -11.81 1.80
CA GLY A 431 9.37 -11.06 2.24
C GLY A 431 9.37 -10.79 3.74
N ALA A 432 8.33 -10.13 4.27
CA ALA A 432 8.27 -9.72 5.68
C ALA A 432 8.06 -10.87 6.70
N GLN A 433 8.01 -12.12 6.24
CA GLN A 433 8.07 -13.33 7.08
C GLN A 433 9.35 -14.14 6.85
N GLY A 434 10.25 -13.64 6.01
CA GLY A 434 11.45 -14.34 5.58
C GLY A 434 11.15 -15.71 4.97
N ILE A 435 10.01 -15.93 4.30
CA ILE A 435 9.66 -17.27 3.79
C ILE A 435 10.67 -17.73 2.73
N LEU A 436 11.21 -16.79 1.94
CA LEU A 436 12.31 -17.07 1.02
C LEU A 436 13.58 -17.45 1.79
N ALA A 437 14.02 -16.59 2.71
CA ALA A 437 15.20 -16.81 3.54
C ALA A 437 15.09 -18.14 4.31
N GLY A 438 13.99 -18.39 5.04
CA GLY A 438 13.72 -19.62 5.77
C GLY A 438 13.65 -20.88 4.89
N PHE A 439 13.09 -20.80 3.68
CA PHE A 439 13.09 -21.94 2.75
C PHE A 439 14.50 -22.28 2.25
N ILE A 440 15.36 -21.28 2.04
CA ILE A 440 16.76 -21.48 1.62
C ILE A 440 17.63 -21.87 2.83
N ASN A 441 17.43 -21.23 4.00
CA ASN A 441 18.13 -21.47 5.26
C ASN A 441 17.87 -22.85 5.84
N GLY A 442 16.69 -23.44 5.55
CA GLY A 442 16.39 -24.84 5.87
C GLY A 442 17.38 -25.84 5.25
N TRP A 443 18.14 -25.44 4.22
CA TRP A 443 19.26 -26.19 3.69
C TRP A 443 20.58 -25.71 4.33
N TYR A 444 20.89 -26.31 5.49
CA TYR A 444 22.12 -26.05 6.23
C TYR A 444 23.03 -27.28 6.34
N TYR A 445 24.34 -27.05 6.42
CA TYR A 445 25.34 -28.11 6.47
C TYR A 445 25.96 -28.21 7.88
N LYS A 446 25.63 -29.28 8.60
CA LYS A 446 26.01 -29.58 10.00
C LYS A 446 25.44 -28.64 11.07
N THR A 447 25.48 -27.32 10.89
CA THR A 447 24.97 -26.32 11.85
C THR A 447 24.10 -25.27 11.16
N SER A 448 23.15 -24.67 11.88
CA SER A 448 22.22 -23.64 11.40
C SER A 448 22.92 -22.44 10.73
N ASP A 449 24.10 -22.10 11.23
CA ASP A 449 24.89 -20.95 10.79
C ASP A 449 25.57 -21.22 9.44
N ASN A 450 25.76 -22.50 9.09
CA ASN A 450 26.32 -22.97 7.82
C ASN A 450 25.22 -23.24 6.78
N ASN A 451 24.34 -22.27 6.56
CA ASN A 451 23.27 -22.36 5.57
C ASN A 451 23.67 -21.74 4.22
N LEU A 452 22.92 -22.06 3.17
CA LEU A 452 23.23 -21.62 1.80
C LEU A 452 23.16 -20.08 1.63
N VAL A 453 22.30 -19.38 2.37
CA VAL A 453 22.24 -17.90 2.32
C VAL A 453 23.51 -17.30 2.90
N ASN A 454 23.89 -17.71 4.11
CA ASN A 454 25.11 -17.25 4.77
C ASN A 454 26.34 -17.52 3.89
N TRP A 455 26.44 -18.72 3.28
CA TRP A 455 27.53 -19.04 2.36
C TRP A 455 27.57 -18.10 1.14
N ILE A 456 26.43 -17.87 0.48
CA ILE A 456 26.34 -16.96 -0.67
C ILE A 456 26.68 -15.53 -0.25
N GLN A 457 26.10 -15.04 0.85
CA GLN A 457 26.32 -13.68 1.35
C GLN A 457 27.79 -13.48 1.71
N GLU A 458 28.40 -14.39 2.46
CA GLU A 458 29.82 -14.33 2.83
C GLU A 458 30.73 -14.43 1.59
N HIS A 459 30.60 -15.48 0.78
CA HIS A 459 31.58 -15.79 -0.26
C HIS A 459 31.40 -15.00 -1.56
N VAL A 460 30.15 -14.70 -1.96
CA VAL A 460 29.86 -14.00 -3.22
C VAL A 460 29.74 -12.49 -3.02
N PHE A 461 29.26 -12.03 -1.87
CA PHE A 461 28.97 -10.61 -1.66
C PHE A 461 29.90 -9.93 -0.64
N ILE A 462 30.23 -10.53 0.49
CA ILE A 462 31.09 -9.89 1.50
C ILE A 462 32.57 -10.01 1.11
N ASN A 463 33.05 -11.21 0.78
CA ASN A 463 34.46 -11.48 0.47
C ASN A 463 34.91 -10.82 -0.84
N VAL A 464 34.04 -10.75 -1.86
CA VAL A 464 34.35 -10.06 -3.12
C VAL A 464 34.51 -8.55 -2.89
N TRP A 465 33.62 -7.94 -2.12
CA TRP A 465 33.58 -6.48 -1.90
C TRP A 465 34.32 -6.01 -0.65
N HIS A 466 34.95 -6.93 0.09
CA HIS A 466 35.72 -6.70 1.31
C HIS A 466 34.99 -5.84 2.36
N SER A 467 33.66 -5.95 2.42
CA SER A 467 32.81 -5.09 3.26
C SER A 467 31.45 -5.74 3.50
N GLU A 468 31.15 -6.04 4.77
CA GLU A 468 29.88 -6.59 5.23
C GLU A 468 28.68 -5.71 4.83
N ARG A 469 28.82 -4.39 4.96
CA ARG A 469 27.76 -3.42 4.63
C ARG A 469 27.47 -3.36 3.13
N VAL A 470 28.51 -3.46 2.29
CA VAL A 470 28.33 -3.45 0.83
C VAL A 470 27.82 -4.82 0.36
N GLY A 471 28.36 -5.91 0.90
CA GLY A 471 27.92 -7.26 0.60
C GLY A 471 26.44 -7.47 0.91
N THR A 472 25.98 -7.12 2.11
CA THR A 472 24.56 -7.21 2.49
C THR A 472 23.65 -6.38 1.58
N LEU A 473 24.04 -5.14 1.26
CA LEU A 473 23.26 -4.29 0.35
C LEU A 473 23.15 -4.89 -1.06
N LEU A 474 24.25 -5.44 -1.59
CA LEU A 474 24.26 -6.08 -2.91
C LEU A 474 23.50 -7.41 -2.92
N TYR A 475 23.55 -8.19 -1.84
CA TYR A 475 22.75 -9.40 -1.67
C TYR A 475 21.24 -9.08 -1.78
N VAL A 476 20.74 -8.10 -1.01
CA VAL A 476 19.32 -7.73 -1.02
C VAL A 476 18.86 -7.23 -2.40
N ILE A 477 19.71 -6.47 -3.11
CA ILE A 477 19.40 -5.96 -4.46
C ILE A 477 19.41 -7.09 -5.52
N PHE A 478 20.47 -7.89 -5.56
CA PHE A 478 20.71 -8.84 -6.66
C PHE A 478 20.15 -10.25 -6.42
N ALA A 479 20.03 -10.69 -5.16
CA ALA A 479 19.35 -11.93 -4.82
C ALA A 479 17.85 -11.69 -4.59
N GLU A 480 17.47 -10.94 -3.55
CA GLU A 480 16.09 -10.94 -3.05
C GLU A 480 15.13 -10.11 -3.89
N ILE A 481 15.44 -8.82 -4.12
CA ILE A 481 14.60 -7.94 -4.94
C ILE A 481 14.44 -8.51 -6.36
N THR A 482 15.55 -9.00 -6.94
CA THR A 482 15.55 -9.63 -8.26
C THR A 482 14.75 -10.95 -8.27
N PHE A 483 14.89 -11.81 -7.27
CA PHE A 483 14.08 -13.02 -7.12
C PHE A 483 12.58 -12.69 -7.08
N TRP A 484 12.16 -11.74 -6.23
CA TRP A 484 10.76 -11.37 -6.10
C TRP A 484 10.19 -10.75 -7.37
N GLY A 485 11.00 -10.02 -8.13
CA GLY A 485 10.63 -9.50 -9.45
C GLY A 485 10.47 -10.59 -10.51
N VAL A 486 11.40 -11.55 -10.57
CA VAL A 486 11.31 -12.71 -11.49
C VAL A 486 10.09 -13.56 -11.15
N LEU A 487 9.88 -13.91 -9.88
CA LEU A 487 8.71 -14.67 -9.42
C LEU A 487 7.40 -13.93 -9.74
N SER A 488 7.36 -12.61 -9.50
CA SER A 488 6.20 -11.78 -9.84
C SER A 488 5.94 -11.73 -11.35
N GLY A 489 6.99 -11.72 -12.18
CA GLY A 489 6.90 -11.81 -13.65
C GLY A 489 6.38 -13.17 -14.13
N ILE A 490 6.81 -14.27 -13.51
CA ILE A 490 6.28 -15.62 -13.77
C ILE A 490 4.78 -15.68 -13.40
N LEU A 491 4.40 -15.21 -12.21
CA LEU A 491 2.99 -15.15 -11.78
C LEU A 491 2.15 -14.26 -12.70
N HIS A 492 2.69 -13.13 -13.18
CA HIS A 492 2.05 -12.28 -14.17
C HIS A 492 1.80 -13.01 -15.50
N LYS A 493 2.81 -13.74 -16.02
CA LYS A 493 2.70 -14.57 -17.23
C LYS A 493 1.63 -15.66 -17.07
N LEU A 494 1.56 -16.29 -15.90
CA LEU A 494 0.52 -17.28 -15.52
C LEU A 494 -0.84 -16.64 -15.17
N ARG A 495 -0.93 -15.30 -15.12
CA ARG A 495 -2.12 -14.52 -14.72
C ARG A 495 -2.63 -14.81 -13.30
N ILE A 496 -1.76 -15.28 -12.42
CA ILE A 496 -2.03 -15.51 -11.00
C ILE A 496 -1.82 -14.20 -10.24
N TYR A 497 -2.79 -13.79 -9.43
CA TYR A 497 -2.72 -12.58 -8.60
C TYR A 497 -3.36 -12.80 -7.23
N TRP A 498 -2.57 -12.72 -6.17
CA TRP A 498 -3.05 -12.75 -4.79
C TRP A 498 -3.57 -11.36 -4.36
N LYS A 499 -4.63 -11.29 -3.54
CA LYS A 499 -5.46 -10.08 -3.33
C LYS A 499 -6.00 -9.89 -1.92
#